data_AF-A0A285TBU9-F1
#
_entry.id   AF-A0A285TBU9-F1
#
_cell.length_a   1.000
_cell.length_b   1.000
_cell.length_c   1.000
_cell.angle_alpha   90.00
_cell.angle_beta   90.00
_cell.angle_gamma   90.00
#
_symmetry.space_group_name_H-M   'P 1'
#
loop_
_entity.id
_entity.type
_entity.pdbx_description
1 polymer ?
#
loop_
_entity_poly.entity_id
_entity_poly.type
_entity_poly.pdbx_seq_one_letter_code
_entity_poly.pdbx_strand_id
1 'polypeptide(L)'
;MIKKYEYPVIFAVEDEPTEEGDFPVYIRIPDLMDAGFTLASSSGHTEDDILTIASDCMKIAIQDGLRRDLHTPVPSKLREIDINKHLYVYEDESIELRSIAIEWIKTEI
;
A
#
# COMPACT_ATOMS: atom_id res chain seq x y z
N MET A 1 16.92 -15.62 -11.49
CA MET A 1 15.59 -16.27 -11.42
C MET A 1 14.63 -15.21 -10.92
N ILE A 2 13.70 -14.75 -11.76
CA ILE A 2 12.72 -13.72 -11.37
C ILE A 2 11.76 -14.35 -10.36
N LYS A 3 11.63 -13.74 -9.17
CA LYS A 3 10.63 -14.14 -8.17
C LYS A 3 9.42 -13.22 -8.28
N LYS A 4 8.23 -13.83 -8.27
CA LYS A 4 6.95 -13.11 -8.27
C LYS A 4 6.42 -13.00 -6.85
N TYR A 5 5.93 -11.82 -6.50
CA TYR A 5 5.26 -11.55 -5.24
C TYR A 5 3.88 -10.97 -5.53
N GLU A 6 2.91 -11.33 -4.69
CA GLU A 6 1.52 -10.92 -4.83
C GLU A 6 0.96 -10.68 -3.42
N TYR A 7 0.54 -9.46 -3.15
CA TYR A 7 0.01 -9.05 -1.85
C TYR A 7 -1.24 -8.20 -2.03
N PRO A 8 -2.16 -8.23 -1.06
CA PRO A 8 -3.24 -7.27 -1.01
C PRO A 8 -2.70 -5.89 -0.66
N VAL A 9 -3.24 -4.86 -1.30
CA VAL A 9 -2.83 -3.46 -1.15
C VAL A 9 -4.06 -2.62 -0.89
N ILE A 10 -4.00 -1.79 0.15
CA ILE A 10 -5.03 -0.81 0.48
C ILE A 10 -4.75 0.45 -0.34
N PHE A 11 -5.80 0.98 -0.97
CA PHE A 11 -5.86 2.29 -1.61
C PHE A 11 -6.89 3.12 -0.86
N ALA A 12 -6.45 4.19 -0.20
CA ALA A 12 -7.33 5.12 0.51
C ALA A 12 -7.29 6.48 -0.20
N VAL A 13 -8.43 6.93 -0.70
CA VAL A 13 -8.57 8.19 -1.45
C VAL A 13 -9.08 9.26 -0.49
N GLU A 14 -8.35 10.35 -0.37
CA GLU A 14 -8.73 11.50 0.46
C GLU A 14 -9.88 12.29 -0.19
N ASP A 15 -10.67 13.01 0.61
CA ASP A 15 -11.80 13.81 0.10
C ASP A 15 -11.42 15.25 -0.28
N GLU A 16 -10.24 15.72 0.13
CA GLU A 16 -9.73 17.03 -0.27
C GLU A 16 -8.90 16.93 -1.57
N PRO A 17 -9.24 17.68 -2.63
CA PRO A 17 -8.45 17.70 -3.84
C PRO A 17 -7.16 18.52 -3.66
N THR A 18 -6.13 18.16 -4.42
CA THR A 18 -4.91 18.95 -4.61
C THR A 18 -5.20 20.23 -5.39
N GLU A 19 -4.21 21.14 -5.46
CA GLU A 19 -4.30 22.36 -6.29
C GLU A 19 -4.54 22.07 -7.78
N GLU A 20 -4.17 20.88 -8.25
CA GLU A 20 -4.32 20.44 -9.64
C GLU A 20 -5.70 19.79 -9.90
N GLY A 21 -6.53 19.60 -8.86
CA GLY A 21 -7.87 19.03 -8.94
C GLY A 21 -7.94 17.51 -8.78
N ASP A 22 -6.79 16.86 -8.61
CA ASP A 22 -6.66 15.43 -8.36
C ASP A 22 -6.78 15.09 -6.87
N PHE A 23 -7.17 13.87 -6.53
CA PHE A 23 -7.34 13.42 -5.14
C PHE A 23 -6.13 12.60 -4.67
N PRO A 24 -5.52 12.94 -3.53
CA PRO A 24 -4.45 12.13 -2.96
C PRO A 24 -4.92 10.69 -2.72
N VAL A 25 -4.07 9.73 -3.09
CA VAL A 25 -4.30 8.31 -2.85
C VAL A 25 -3.16 7.75 -2.03
N TYR A 26 -3.48 7.30 -0.82
CA TYR A 26 -2.54 6.60 0.04
C TYR A 26 -2.53 5.11 -0.27
N ILE A 27 -1.33 4.57 -0.46
CA ILE A 27 -1.09 3.17 -0.80
C ILE A 27 -0.41 2.49 0.39
N ARG A 28 -0.94 1.35 0.82
CA ARG A 28 -0.37 0.57 1.93
C ARG A 28 -0.38 -0.91 1.63
N ILE A 29 0.69 -1.63 1.98
CA ILE A 29 0.79 -3.10 1.81
C ILE A 29 0.77 -3.75 3.21
N PRO A 30 -0.41 -4.15 3.73
CA PRO A 30 -0.62 -4.54 5.13
C PRO A 30 0.36 -5.58 5.65
N ASP A 31 0.46 -6.72 4.96
CA ASP A 31 1.24 -7.86 5.42
C ASP A 31 2.73 -7.52 5.53
N LEU A 32 3.25 -6.79 4.53
CA LEU A 32 4.65 -6.35 4.54
C LEU A 32 4.92 -5.39 5.69
N MET A 33 4.02 -4.43 5.94
CA MET A 33 4.18 -3.51 7.06
C MET A 33 4.16 -4.22 8.41
N ASP A 34 3.25 -5.17 8.59
CA ASP A 34 3.15 -5.98 9.80
C ASP A 34 4.38 -6.87 10.03
N ALA A 35 5.04 -7.29 8.94
CA ALA A 35 6.31 -8.01 8.97
C ALA A 35 7.55 -7.11 9.12
N GLY A 36 7.36 -5.79 9.30
CA GLY A 36 8.44 -4.84 9.56
C GLY A 36 9.10 -4.22 8.31
N PHE A 37 8.50 -4.39 7.13
CA PHE A 37 8.98 -3.73 5.90
C PHE A 37 8.58 -2.25 5.92
N THR A 38 9.51 -1.38 6.29
CA THR A 38 9.24 0.04 6.55
C THR A 38 8.91 0.88 5.32
N LEU A 39 9.19 0.38 4.11
CA LEU A 39 8.92 1.07 2.84
C LEU A 39 7.64 0.55 2.15
N ALA A 40 6.83 -0.25 2.83
CA ALA A 40 5.61 -0.85 2.29
C ALA A 40 4.38 0.09 2.30
N SER A 41 4.63 1.38 2.06
CA SER A 41 3.61 2.41 1.89
C SER A 41 4.09 3.48 0.91
N SER A 42 3.17 4.08 0.17
CA SER A 42 3.44 5.18 -0.78
C SER A 42 2.21 6.08 -0.89
N SER A 43 2.30 7.12 -1.71
CA SER A 43 1.18 7.98 -2.07
C SER A 43 1.24 8.33 -3.55
N GLY A 44 0.08 8.53 -4.17
CA GLY A 44 -0.07 9.04 -5.53
C GLY A 44 -1.16 10.10 -5.58
N HIS A 45 -1.43 10.62 -6.78
CA HIS A 45 -2.43 11.68 -7.01
C HIS A 45 -3.32 11.34 -8.21
N THR A 46 -2.79 10.57 -9.18
CA THR A 46 -3.51 10.18 -10.39
C THR A 46 -4.00 8.73 -10.32
N GLU A 47 -5.25 8.50 -10.73
CA GLU A 47 -5.81 7.15 -10.82
C GLU A 47 -5.04 6.28 -11.85
N ASP A 48 -4.57 6.88 -12.94
CA ASP A 48 -3.92 6.16 -14.06
C ASP A 48 -2.59 5.48 -13.69
N ASP A 49 -1.85 6.01 -12.70
CA ASP A 49 -0.52 5.51 -12.33
C ASP A 49 -0.50 4.75 -11.00
N ILE A 50 -1.62 4.71 -10.27
CA ILE A 50 -1.63 4.24 -8.89
C ILE A 50 -1.24 2.76 -8.73
N LEU A 51 -1.58 1.93 -9.72
CA LEU A 51 -1.20 0.51 -9.76
C LEU A 51 0.30 0.34 -9.99
N THR A 52 0.89 1.19 -10.83
CA THR A 52 2.34 1.21 -11.09
C THR A 52 3.09 1.63 -9.83
N ILE A 53 2.63 2.71 -9.18
CA ILE A 53 3.20 3.18 -7.91
C ILE A 53 3.12 2.09 -6.83
N ALA A 54 1.99 1.39 -6.72
CA ALA A 54 1.83 0.28 -5.79
C ALA A 54 2.79 -0.89 -6.07
N SER A 55 2.94 -1.27 -7.35
CA SER A 55 3.85 -2.34 -7.75
C SER A 55 5.32 -1.99 -7.47
N ASP A 56 5.72 -0.74 -7.75
CA ASP A 56 7.07 -0.25 -7.49
C ASP A 56 7.34 -0.09 -6.00
N CYS A 57 6.37 0.41 -5.22
CA CYS A 57 6.44 0.46 -3.77
C CYS A 57 6.67 -0.94 -3.18
N MET A 58 5.89 -1.94 -3.62
CA MET A 58 6.09 -3.33 -3.20
C MET A 58 7.47 -3.86 -3.57
N LYS A 59 7.95 -3.55 -4.78
CA LYS A 59 9.27 -3.97 -5.25
C LYS A 59 10.38 -3.42 -4.36
N ILE A 60 10.36 -2.11 -4.10
CA ILE A 60 11.33 -1.41 -3.27
C ILE A 60 11.28 -1.96 -1.83
N ALA A 61 10.08 -2.12 -1.28
CA ALA A 61 9.88 -2.65 0.06
C ALA A 61 10.50 -4.04 0.20
N ILE A 62 10.15 -4.98 -0.68
CA ILE A 62 10.66 -6.35 -0.61
C ILE A 62 12.18 -6.39 -0.79
N GLN A 63 12.73 -5.61 -1.74
CA GLN A 63 14.18 -5.54 -1.94
C GLN A 63 14.92 -5.00 -0.71
N ASP A 64 14.41 -3.95 -0.06
CA ASP A 64 14.98 -3.40 1.18
C ASP A 64 14.89 -4.40 2.34
N GLY A 65 13.70 -4.97 2.57
CA GLY A 65 13.50 -5.92 3.66
C GLY A 65 14.37 -7.17 3.53
N LEU A 66 14.51 -7.71 2.31
CA LEU A 66 15.42 -8.85 2.05
C LEU A 66 16.89 -8.48 2.30
N ARG A 67 17.32 -7.24 2.03
CA ARG A 67 18.68 -6.78 2.38
C ARG A 67 18.90 -6.66 3.89
N ARG A 68 17.81 -6.54 4.66
CA ARG A 68 17.80 -6.42 6.13
C ARG A 68 17.46 -7.74 6.82
N ASP A 69 17.55 -8.87 6.10
CA ASP A 69 17.23 -10.22 6.58
C ASP A 69 15.78 -10.41 7.09
N LEU A 70 14.84 -9.59 6.60
CA LEU A 70 13.41 -9.81 6.83
C LEU A 70 12.89 -10.97 6.00
N HIS A 71 11.94 -11.70 6.56
CA HIS A 71 11.25 -12.80 5.88
C HIS A 71 9.96 -12.27 5.26
N THR A 72 9.73 -12.58 3.99
CA THR A 72 8.48 -12.21 3.31
C THR A 72 7.30 -12.97 3.92
N PRO A 73 6.27 -12.28 4.44
CA PRO A 73 5.12 -12.91 5.07
C PRO A 73 4.24 -13.64 4.07
N VAL A 74 3.39 -14.55 4.55
CA VAL A 74 2.33 -15.14 3.73
C VAL A 74 1.24 -14.07 3.51
N PRO A 75 0.77 -13.83 2.27
CA PRO A 75 -0.29 -12.86 2.01
C PRO A 75 -1.60 -13.24 2.71
N SER A 76 -2.21 -12.28 3.40
CA SER A 76 -3.51 -12.42 4.04
C SER A 76 -4.63 -12.45 3.00
N LYS A 77 -5.79 -13.04 3.34
CA LYS A 77 -6.99 -12.87 2.49
C LYS A 77 -7.53 -11.45 2.65
N LEU A 78 -8.18 -10.92 1.61
CA LEU A 78 -8.77 -9.56 1.65
C LEU A 78 -9.64 -9.30 2.89
N ARG A 79 -10.47 -10.29 3.28
CA ARG A 79 -11.35 -10.20 4.46
C ARG A 79 -10.65 -10.25 5.82
N GLU A 80 -9.37 -10.61 5.84
CA GLU A 80 -8.56 -10.76 7.05
C GLU A 80 -7.76 -9.48 7.34
N ILE A 81 -7.78 -8.50 6.41
CA ILE A 81 -7.07 -7.24 6.55
C ILE A 81 -7.85 -6.29 7.46
N ASP A 82 -7.21 -5.87 8.54
CA ASP A 82 -7.74 -4.87 9.45
C ASP A 82 -7.48 -3.46 8.91
N ILE A 83 -8.45 -2.91 8.17
CA ILE A 83 -8.35 -1.58 7.55
C ILE A 83 -8.11 -0.51 8.62
N ASN A 84 -8.80 -0.57 9.76
CA ASN A 84 -8.73 0.46 10.80
C ASN A 84 -7.33 0.52 11.40
N LYS A 85 -6.72 -0.64 11.66
CA LYS A 85 -5.31 -0.71 12.08
C LYS A 85 -4.37 -0.03 11.08
N HIS A 86 -4.64 -0.17 9.79
CA HIS A 86 -3.78 0.33 8.72
C HIS A 86 -4.07 1.78 8.30
N LEU A 87 -5.23 2.32 8.66
CA LEU A 87 -5.64 3.69 8.36
C LEU A 87 -5.89 4.53 9.63
N TYR A 88 -5.42 4.08 10.80
CA TYR A 88 -5.67 4.76 12.10
C TYR A 88 -5.31 6.26 12.11
N VAL A 89 -4.32 6.67 11.31
CA VAL A 89 -3.90 8.08 11.20
C VAL A 89 -5.03 8.95 10.63
N TYR A 90 -5.84 8.42 9.72
CA TYR A 90 -7.00 9.13 9.15
C TYR A 90 -8.10 9.35 10.21
N GLU A 91 -8.26 8.40 11.13
CA GLU A 91 -9.18 8.55 12.25
C GLU A 91 -8.67 9.58 13.28
N ASP A 92 -7.36 9.60 13.54
CA ASP A 92 -6.74 10.50 14.55
C ASP A 92 -6.65 11.95 14.04
N GLU A 93 -6.23 12.14 12.79
CA GLU A 93 -6.05 13.46 12.18
C GLU A 93 -7.35 14.05 11.61
N SER A 94 -8.47 13.33 11.73
CA SER A 94 -9.79 13.74 11.19
C SER A 94 -9.76 14.03 9.69
N ILE A 95 -8.93 13.31 8.94
CA ILE A 95 -8.86 13.40 7.48
C ILE A 95 -10.00 12.57 6.89
N GLU A 96 -10.89 13.22 6.13
CA GLU A 96 -12.01 12.52 5.49
C GLU A 96 -11.54 11.72 4.27
N LEU A 97 -12.00 10.46 4.21
CA LEU A 97 -11.72 9.55 3.10
C LEU A 97 -12.93 9.47 2.18
N ARG A 98 -12.72 9.75 0.90
CA ARG A 98 -13.71 9.63 -0.15
C ARG A 98 -14.02 8.16 -0.46
N SER A 99 -13.00 7.31 -0.49
CA SER A 99 -13.17 5.88 -0.77
C SER A 99 -11.99 5.05 -0.28
N ILE A 100 -12.24 3.75 -0.05
CA ILE A 100 -11.21 2.76 0.28
C ILE A 100 -11.42 1.54 -0.62
N ALA A 101 -10.35 1.07 -1.24
CA ALA A 101 -10.32 -0.17 -2.01
C ALA A 101 -9.17 -1.07 -1.53
N ILE A 102 -9.33 -2.39 -1.70
CA ILE A 102 -8.25 -3.35 -1.47
C ILE A 102 -8.14 -4.24 -2.70
N GLU A 103 -6.97 -4.24 -3.33
CA GLU A 103 -6.71 -4.99 -4.55
C GLU A 103 -5.44 -5.83 -4.45
N TRP A 104 -5.39 -6.92 -5.21
CA TRP A 104 -4.19 -7.75 -5.32
C TRP A 104 -3.22 -7.13 -6.32
N ILE A 105 -2.04 -6.76 -5.85
CA ILE A 105 -0.96 -6.21 -6.69
C ILE A 105 0.14 -7.24 -6.83
N LYS A 106 0.71 -7.32 -8.03
CA LYS A 106 1.82 -8.22 -8.38
C LYS A 106 3.09 -7.42 -8.65
N THR A 107 4.23 -7.97 -8.27
CA THR A 107 5.55 -7.45 -8.67
C THR A 107 6.55 -8.57 -8.92
N GLU A 108 7.60 -8.24 -9.67
CA GLU A 108 8.66 -9.14 -10.09
C GLU A 108 10.04 -8.57 -9.67
N ILE A 109 10.83 -9.40 -8.99
CA ILE A 109 12.17 -9.07 -8.46
C ILE A 109 13.21 -10.07 -8.99
#